data_AF-A0A938SWK0-F1
#
_entry.id   AF-A0A938SWK0-F1
#
_cell.length_a   1.000
_cell.length_b   1.000
_cell.length_c   1.000
_cell.angle_alpha   90.00
_cell.angle_beta   90.00
_cell.angle_gamma   90.00
#
_symmetry.space_group_name_H-M   'P 1'
#
loop_
_entity.id
_entity.type
_entity.pdbx_description
1 polymer ?
#
loop_
_entity_poly.entity_id
_entity_poly.type
_entity_poly.pdbx_seq_one_letter_code
_entity_poly.pdbx_strand_id
1 'polypeptide(L)'
;MDVRPGAALHAPHARSGLQPAAGRDPHDQAGRRRGVRREGRDDAVGVLFCAVILAKLTGRPVMMKYSRQEMFAHFRGRHKQTMDLKIGVKRDGTITAVQSRILLNGGAYTSYGIVTAYYAGSMVPTLYRIPNYKYDGYRVYTNLPACGAMRGHGVPQPRFAFESLLDMIAEDLGLDPVEIRLRNAMTPDTQSPATIWTSPPASSKPLSSRSAR
;
A
#
# COMPACT_ATOMS: atom_id res chain seq x y z
N MET A 1 24.41 -4.31 -32.15
CA MET A 1 23.81 -4.95 -30.96
C MET A 1 24.07 -3.99 -29.78
N ASP A 2 23.07 -3.27 -29.29
CA ASP A 2 22.09 -3.72 -28.26
C ASP A 2 22.81 -3.88 -26.89
N VAL A 3 22.51 -3.14 -25.81
CA VAL A 3 21.18 -2.89 -25.20
C VAL A 3 21.02 -1.43 -24.69
N ARG A 4 19.79 -0.90 -24.76
CA ARG A 4 19.24 0.31 -24.08
C ARG A 4 18.96 0.20 -22.55
N PRO A 5 19.81 0.65 -21.60
CA PRO A 5 19.49 1.06 -20.19
C PRO A 5 18.28 1.95 -19.77
N GLY A 6 18.35 3.28 -20.02
CA GLY A 6 17.76 4.40 -19.22
C GLY A 6 16.37 4.29 -18.53
N ALA A 7 16.19 4.96 -17.38
CA ALA A 7 15.17 4.71 -16.35
C ALA A 7 13.71 5.13 -16.63
N ALA A 8 12.75 4.43 -16.00
CA ALA A 8 11.33 4.78 -15.94
C ALA A 8 10.84 4.84 -14.48
N LEU A 9 10.06 5.88 -14.16
CA LEU A 9 9.35 6.10 -12.88
C LEU A 9 7.83 6.02 -13.12
N HIS A 10 7.07 5.69 -12.08
CA HIS A 10 5.61 5.50 -12.13
C HIS A 10 4.84 6.62 -11.37
N ALA A 11 5.39 7.82 -11.31
CA ALA A 11 4.77 8.97 -10.65
C ALA A 11 4.39 10.05 -11.69
N PRO A 12 3.19 10.01 -12.30
CA PRO A 12 2.77 11.02 -13.28
C PRO A 12 2.67 12.43 -12.68
N HIS A 13 2.52 12.55 -11.35
CA HIS A 13 2.40 13.83 -10.64
C HIS A 13 3.73 14.46 -10.23
N ALA A 14 4.88 13.81 -10.42
CA ALA A 14 6.20 14.38 -10.12
C ALA A 14 6.66 15.47 -11.13
N ARG A 15 5.73 16.03 -11.92
CA ARG A 15 5.99 17.07 -12.93
C ARG A 15 5.60 18.49 -12.50
N SER A 16 4.95 18.68 -11.35
CA SER A 16 4.35 19.97 -10.94
C SER A 16 5.32 21.03 -10.41
N GLY A 17 6.62 20.95 -10.73
CA GLY A 17 7.65 21.84 -10.18
C GLY A 17 8.71 22.36 -11.16
N LEU A 18 8.68 21.96 -12.44
CA LEU A 18 9.55 22.52 -13.49
C LEU A 18 8.77 22.70 -14.79
N GLN A 19 8.60 23.95 -15.22
CA GLN A 19 8.24 24.26 -16.60
C GLN A 19 9.36 23.78 -17.54
N PRO A 20 9.04 23.08 -18.65
CA PRO A 20 10.04 22.61 -19.60
C PRO A 20 10.48 23.75 -20.52
N ALA A 21 11.58 24.42 -20.19
CA ALA A 21 12.32 25.29 -21.10
C ALA A 21 13.10 24.48 -22.16
N ALA A 22 12.40 23.61 -22.90
CA ALA A 22 12.88 22.90 -24.09
C ALA A 22 11.67 22.29 -24.81
N GLY A 23 11.34 22.79 -26.00
CA GLY A 23 10.22 22.28 -26.81
C GLY A 23 10.49 20.85 -27.30
N ARG A 24 9.97 19.86 -26.57
CA ARG A 24 9.87 18.46 -27.03
C ARG A 24 8.44 17.98 -26.88
N ASP A 25 7.95 17.38 -27.94
CA ASP A 25 6.58 16.89 -28.06
C ASP A 25 6.24 15.86 -26.95
N PRO A 26 5.12 16.02 -26.22
CA PRO A 26 4.67 15.05 -25.22
C PRO A 26 4.45 13.61 -25.74
N HIS A 27 4.24 13.43 -27.05
CA HIS A 27 3.84 12.14 -27.64
C HIS A 27 5.00 11.18 -27.95
N ASP A 28 6.26 11.64 -27.96
CA ASP A 28 7.46 10.83 -28.29
C ASP A 28 7.96 9.93 -27.12
N GLN A 29 7.05 9.41 -26.30
CA GLN A 29 7.36 8.44 -25.22
C GLN A 29 6.74 7.06 -25.43
N ALA A 30 6.05 6.85 -26.55
CA ALA A 30 5.37 5.60 -26.90
C ALA A 30 6.31 4.48 -27.38
N GLY A 31 7.29 4.08 -26.56
CA GLY A 31 8.02 2.83 -26.78
C GLY A 31 9.43 2.76 -26.21
N ARG A 32 9.57 2.23 -24.98
CA ARG A 32 10.74 1.46 -24.47
C ARG A 32 10.56 0.98 -23.02
N ARG A 33 9.97 -0.21 -22.85
CA ARG A 33 10.62 -1.44 -22.27
C ARG A 33 9.74 -2.31 -21.39
N ARG A 34 9.85 -3.62 -21.64
CA ARG A 34 9.62 -4.68 -20.64
C ARG A 34 10.87 -4.81 -19.76
N GLY A 35 10.82 -4.27 -18.56
CA GLY A 35 11.75 -4.61 -17.48
C GLY A 35 10.92 -5.05 -16.27
N VAL A 36 11.39 -6.06 -15.53
CA VAL A 36 10.68 -6.55 -14.33
C VAL A 36 10.41 -5.39 -13.38
N ARG A 37 9.13 -5.16 -13.07
CA ARG A 37 8.69 -4.11 -12.14
C ARG A 37 9.30 -4.37 -10.77
N ARG A 38 10.28 -3.56 -10.38
CA ARG A 38 10.89 -3.60 -9.04
C ARG A 38 10.16 -2.57 -8.18
N GLU A 39 9.52 -3.07 -7.13
CA GLU A 39 8.74 -2.33 -6.13
C GLU A 39 9.66 -1.38 -5.34
N GLY A 40 9.14 -0.23 -4.87
CA GLY A 40 9.91 0.79 -4.15
C GLY A 40 10.47 1.95 -5.00
N ARG A 41 10.15 2.00 -6.31
CA ARG A 41 10.53 3.12 -7.23
C ARG A 41 9.63 4.35 -7.12
N ASP A 42 8.63 4.30 -6.25
CA ASP A 42 7.59 5.32 -6.17
C ASP A 42 8.08 6.57 -5.42
N ASP A 43 9.17 6.44 -4.64
CA ASP A 43 9.91 7.54 -4.02
C ASP A 43 11.00 8.13 -4.95
N ALA A 44 11.23 9.45 -4.83
CA ALA A 44 12.39 10.10 -5.43
C ALA A 44 13.69 9.64 -4.75
N VAL A 45 14.60 9.03 -5.51
CA VAL A 45 15.90 8.53 -5.03
C VAL A 45 17.04 9.51 -5.31
N GLY A 46 17.99 9.63 -4.38
CA GLY A 46 19.09 10.62 -4.43
C GLY A 46 19.86 10.66 -5.75
N VAL A 47 20.14 9.49 -6.35
CA VAL A 47 20.83 9.36 -7.64
C VAL A 47 20.17 10.16 -8.78
N LEU A 48 18.85 10.38 -8.75
CA LEU A 48 18.17 11.19 -9.77
C LEU A 48 18.52 12.68 -9.63
N PHE A 49 18.54 13.20 -8.40
CA PHE A 49 18.92 14.58 -8.13
C PHE A 49 20.40 14.80 -8.46
N CYS A 50 21.28 13.88 -8.06
CA CYS A 50 22.70 13.93 -8.40
C CYS A 50 22.92 13.95 -9.93
N ALA A 51 22.25 13.05 -10.68
CA ALA A 51 22.38 13.00 -12.13
C ALA A 51 21.88 14.28 -12.82
N VAL A 52 20.78 14.88 -12.35
CA VAL A 52 20.25 16.15 -12.89
C VAL A 52 21.20 17.32 -12.61
N ILE A 53 21.75 17.41 -11.39
CA ILE A 53 22.70 18.47 -11.01
C ILE A 53 23.99 18.34 -11.83
N LEU A 54 24.56 17.13 -11.93
CA LEU A 54 25.76 16.88 -12.72
C LEU A 54 25.54 17.17 -14.22
N ALA A 55 24.38 16.82 -14.78
CA ALA A 55 24.06 17.15 -16.17
C ALA A 55 23.97 18.67 -16.42
N LYS A 56 23.40 19.43 -15.47
CA LYS A 56 23.39 20.91 -15.53
C LYS A 56 24.78 21.52 -15.45
N LEU A 57 25.61 21.05 -14.52
CA LEU A 57 26.97 21.58 -14.30
C LEU A 57 27.93 21.25 -15.46
N THR A 58 27.78 20.09 -16.09
CA THR A 58 28.68 19.63 -17.17
C THR A 58 28.19 20.00 -18.57
N GLY A 59 26.93 20.42 -18.73
CA GLY A 59 26.28 20.61 -20.03
C GLY A 59 26.13 19.31 -20.85
N ARG A 60 26.34 18.14 -20.24
CA ARG A 60 26.42 16.84 -20.93
C ARG A 60 25.42 15.83 -20.35
N PRO A 61 24.93 14.85 -21.14
CA PRO A 61 24.08 13.79 -20.61
C PRO A 61 24.84 12.92 -19.59
N VAL A 62 24.29 12.80 -18.38
CA VAL A 62 24.84 11.97 -17.29
C VAL A 62 23.96 10.74 -17.06
N MET A 63 24.58 9.56 -17.01
CA MET A 63 23.94 8.31 -16.58
C MET A 63 24.56 7.87 -15.26
N MET A 64 23.72 7.64 -14.26
CA MET A 64 24.12 6.99 -13.01
C MET A 64 23.35 5.68 -12.84
N LYS A 65 24.03 4.63 -12.34
CA LYS A 65 23.40 3.36 -11.93
C LYS A 65 23.88 3.03 -10.52
N TYR A 66 23.01 2.46 -9.70
CA TYR A 66 23.45 1.75 -8.51
C TYR A 66 23.90 0.32 -8.88
N SER A 67 24.96 -0.14 -8.23
CA SER A 67 25.31 -1.56 -8.10
C SER A 67 24.23 -2.33 -7.33
N ARG A 68 24.35 -3.66 -7.30
CA ARG A 68 23.38 -4.50 -6.57
C ARG A 68 23.45 -4.27 -5.06
N GLN A 69 24.63 -4.01 -4.50
CA GLN A 69 24.83 -3.70 -3.08
C GLN A 69 24.28 -2.32 -2.73
N GLU A 70 24.60 -1.28 -3.52
CA GLU A 70 24.06 0.07 -3.31
C GLU A 70 22.53 0.11 -3.40
N MET A 71 21.93 -0.69 -4.31
CA MET A 71 20.48 -0.87 -4.35
C MET A 71 19.93 -1.44 -3.04
N PHE A 72 20.60 -2.37 -2.34
CA PHE A 72 20.08 -2.85 -1.05
C PHE A 72 20.27 -1.83 0.09
N ALA A 73 21.29 -0.98 0.01
CA ALA A 73 21.56 0.05 1.03
C ALA A 73 20.69 1.31 0.89
N HIS A 74 20.45 1.79 -0.33
CA HIS A 74 19.80 3.09 -0.58
C HIS A 74 18.32 2.98 -0.98
N PHE A 75 17.88 1.80 -1.41
CA PHE A 75 16.54 1.63 -1.96
C PHE A 75 15.52 1.23 -0.90
N ARG A 76 14.25 1.60 -1.12
CA ARG A 76 13.22 1.53 -0.09
C ARG A 76 12.73 0.10 0.09
N GLY A 77 12.92 -0.43 1.30
CA GLY A 77 12.44 -1.75 1.72
C GLY A 77 11.00 -1.74 2.24
N ARG A 78 10.43 -2.93 2.46
CA ARG A 78 9.20 -3.10 3.23
C ARG A 78 9.45 -2.71 4.69
N HIS A 79 8.46 -2.06 5.30
CA HIS A 79 8.48 -1.74 6.73
C HIS A 79 8.52 -3.02 7.57
N LYS A 80 9.51 -3.16 8.46
CA LYS A 80 9.44 -4.15 9.54
C LYS A 80 8.32 -3.73 10.49
N GLN A 81 7.46 -4.67 10.86
CA GLN A 81 6.34 -4.44 11.75
C GLN A 81 6.40 -5.41 12.93
N THR A 82 6.20 -4.89 14.14
CA THR A 82 5.93 -5.66 15.35
C THR A 82 4.46 -5.42 15.70
N MET A 83 3.71 -6.49 16.00
CA MET A 83 2.25 -6.46 16.03
C MET A 83 1.73 -7.23 17.24
N ASP A 84 0.96 -6.57 18.09
CA ASP A 84 0.15 -7.21 19.12
C ASP A 84 -1.30 -7.23 18.61
N LEU A 85 -1.89 -8.42 18.48
CA LEU A 85 -3.25 -8.60 17.96
C LEU A 85 -4.08 -9.43 18.94
N LYS A 86 -5.29 -8.96 19.23
CA LYS A 86 -6.27 -9.67 20.05
C LYS A 86 -7.62 -9.68 19.35
N ILE A 87 -8.18 -10.87 19.14
CA ILE A 87 -9.51 -11.07 18.58
C ILE A 87 -10.39 -11.67 19.68
N GLY A 88 -11.55 -11.06 19.92
CA GLY A 88 -12.58 -11.58 20.80
C GLY A 88 -13.67 -12.27 19.99
N VAL A 89 -13.87 -13.56 20.21
CA VAL A 89 -14.93 -14.36 19.58
C VAL A 89 -15.91 -14.93 20.59
N LYS A 90 -17.12 -15.24 20.14
CA LYS A 90 -18.06 -16.11 20.87
C LYS A 90 -17.72 -17.59 20.62
N ARG A 91 -18.32 -18.50 21.40
CA ARG A 91 -18.27 -19.95 21.17
C ARG A 91 -18.82 -20.37 19.79
N ASP A 92 -19.73 -19.57 19.23
CA ASP A 92 -20.24 -19.75 17.86
C ASP A 92 -19.28 -19.20 16.78
N GLY A 93 -18.05 -18.83 17.12
CA GLY A 93 -17.07 -18.26 16.18
C GLY A 93 -17.36 -16.83 15.71
N THR A 94 -18.46 -16.19 16.12
CA THR A 94 -18.74 -14.79 15.76
C THR A 94 -17.73 -13.85 16.40
N ILE A 95 -17.08 -13.01 15.59
CA ILE A 95 -16.15 -11.97 16.03
C ILE A 95 -16.93 -10.82 16.68
N THR A 96 -16.51 -10.42 17.88
CA THR A 96 -17.15 -9.38 18.70
C THR A 96 -16.29 -8.15 18.85
N ALA A 97 -14.96 -8.32 18.92
CA ALA A 97 -14.02 -7.22 19.04
C ALA A 97 -12.66 -7.59 18.44
N VAL A 98 -11.95 -6.60 17.89
CA VAL A 98 -10.55 -6.75 17.47
C VAL A 98 -9.76 -5.54 17.96
N GLN A 99 -8.65 -5.80 18.65
CA GLN A 99 -7.68 -4.80 19.05
C GLN A 99 -6.34 -5.12 18.37
N SER A 100 -5.79 -4.16 17.64
CA SER A 100 -4.49 -4.27 16.98
C SER A 100 -3.58 -3.11 17.38
N ARG A 101 -2.36 -3.43 17.81
CA ARG A 101 -1.26 -2.48 18.02
C ARG A 101 -0.15 -2.81 17.05
N ILE A 102 0.24 -1.85 16.21
CA ILE A 102 1.25 -2.08 15.16
C ILE A 102 2.35 -1.03 15.28
N LEU A 103 3.58 -1.49 15.54
CA LEU A 103 4.80 -0.70 15.51
C LEU A 103 5.52 -0.90 14.18
N LEU A 104 5.50 0.11 13.32
CA LEU A 104 6.20 0.16 12.04
C LEU A 104 7.56 0.84 12.21
N ASN A 105 8.65 0.13 11.90
CA ASN A 105 9.94 0.78 11.69
C ASN A 105 9.96 1.39 10.29
N GLY A 106 10.05 2.72 10.21
CA GLY A 106 10.11 3.45 8.94
C GLY A 106 11.51 3.83 8.46
N GLY A 107 12.55 3.54 9.26
CA GLY A 107 13.91 4.00 9.00
C GLY A 107 14.04 5.54 9.03
N ALA A 108 15.13 6.03 8.45
CA ALA A 108 15.58 7.42 8.62
C ALA A 108 14.65 8.49 8.03
N TYR A 109 13.84 8.16 7.02
CA TYR A 109 13.02 9.13 6.29
C TYR A 109 11.55 8.73 6.24
N THR A 110 10.65 9.72 6.20
CA THR A 110 9.19 9.52 6.30
C THR A 110 8.64 8.59 5.21
N SER A 111 8.99 8.85 3.94
CA SER A 111 8.52 8.09 2.78
C SER A 111 6.97 7.93 2.79
N TYR A 112 6.46 6.87 2.17
CA TYR A 112 5.10 6.37 2.30
C TYR A 112 4.79 5.75 3.68
N GLY A 113 5.60 5.99 4.71
CA GLY A 113 5.45 5.38 6.03
C GLY A 113 4.15 5.74 6.75
N ILE A 114 3.65 6.97 6.57
CA ILE A 114 2.36 7.42 7.13
C ILE A 114 1.21 6.64 6.48
N VAL A 115 1.21 6.55 5.15
CA VAL A 115 0.20 5.81 4.37
C VAL A 115 0.26 4.30 4.68
N THR A 116 1.47 3.77 4.88
CA THR A 116 1.68 2.36 5.27
C THR A 116 1.13 2.08 6.66
N ALA A 117 1.30 3.00 7.62
CA ALA A 117 0.71 2.87 8.96
C ALA A 117 -0.81 2.95 8.93
N TYR A 118 -1.39 3.84 8.12
CA TYR A 118 -2.84 3.91 7.93
C TYR A 118 -3.41 2.61 7.36
N TYR A 119 -2.84 2.08 6.27
CA TYR A 119 -3.32 0.85 5.65
C TYR A 119 -3.10 -0.40 6.51
N ALA A 120 -2.03 -0.45 7.31
CA ALA A 120 -1.80 -1.57 8.22
C ALA A 120 -2.92 -1.76 9.25
N GLY A 121 -3.63 -0.68 9.63
CA GLY A 121 -4.83 -0.75 10.47
C GLY A 121 -6.13 -0.82 9.68
N SER A 122 -6.36 0.10 8.73
CA SER A 122 -7.65 0.22 8.04
C SER A 122 -7.98 -0.97 7.13
N MET A 123 -6.99 -1.73 6.66
CA MET A 123 -7.24 -2.90 5.79
C MET A 123 -7.43 -4.22 6.56
N VAL A 124 -7.38 -4.21 7.90
CA VAL A 124 -7.69 -5.40 8.72
C VAL A 124 -9.19 -5.69 8.76
N PRO A 125 -10.09 -4.73 9.05
CA PRO A 125 -11.51 -5.05 9.15
C PRO A 125 -12.22 -5.24 7.81
N THR A 126 -11.58 -5.08 6.64
CA THR A 126 -12.26 -5.03 5.33
C THR A 126 -12.74 -6.37 4.75
N LEU A 127 -12.57 -7.49 5.46
CA LEU A 127 -13.09 -8.80 5.02
C LEU A 127 -14.19 -9.35 5.94
N TYR A 128 -14.25 -8.87 7.19
CA TYR A 128 -15.10 -9.45 8.23
C TYR A 128 -15.89 -8.38 8.97
N ARG A 129 -17.13 -8.72 9.34
CA ARG A 129 -18.01 -7.87 10.16
C ARG A 129 -17.50 -7.81 11.60
N ILE A 130 -16.73 -6.77 11.91
CA ILE A 130 -16.16 -6.52 13.25
C ILE A 130 -16.88 -5.32 13.86
N PRO A 131 -17.76 -5.51 14.86
CA PRO A 131 -18.55 -4.41 15.42
C PRO A 131 -17.75 -3.49 16.34
N ASN A 132 -16.68 -3.98 16.98
CA ASN A 132 -15.79 -3.19 17.82
C ASN A 132 -14.34 -3.31 17.32
N TYR A 133 -13.75 -2.21 16.85
CA TYR A 133 -12.36 -2.20 16.35
C TYR A 133 -11.55 -1.09 17.03
N LYS A 134 -10.38 -1.45 17.57
CA LYS A 134 -9.39 -0.50 18.06
C LYS A 134 -8.06 -0.72 17.35
N TYR A 135 -7.50 0.34 16.78
CA TYR A 135 -6.18 0.34 16.14
C TYR A 135 -5.25 1.38 16.77
N ASP A 136 -4.11 0.93 17.30
CA ASP A 136 -3.04 1.78 17.81
C ASP A 136 -1.79 1.64 16.89
N GLY A 137 -1.68 2.54 15.90
CA GLY A 137 -0.61 2.52 14.89
C GLY A 137 0.53 3.50 15.18
N TYR A 138 1.76 2.98 15.33
CA TYR A 138 2.96 3.77 15.62
C TYR A 138 4.01 3.62 14.51
N ARG A 139 4.41 4.71 13.84
CA ARG A 139 5.53 4.70 12.87
C ARG A 139 6.74 5.44 13.45
N VAL A 140 7.80 4.70 13.75
CA VAL A 140 9.02 5.24 14.37
C VAL A 140 10.12 5.54 13.35
N TYR A 141 10.86 6.63 13.59
CA TYR A 141 12.14 6.91 12.92
C TYR A 141 13.24 6.08 13.57
N THR A 142 14.15 5.54 12.76
CA THR A 142 15.38 4.88 13.23
C THR A 142 16.52 5.19 12.27
N ASN A 143 17.77 4.97 12.67
CA ASN A 143 18.94 5.17 11.81
C ASN A 143 19.13 4.07 10.74
N LEU A 144 18.15 3.17 10.57
CA LEU A 144 18.17 2.15 9.52
C LEU A 144 17.80 2.75 8.15
N PRO A 145 18.15 2.06 7.03
CA PRO A 145 17.71 2.43 5.69
C PRO A 145 16.20 2.68 5.63
N ALA A 146 15.81 3.77 4.96
CA ALA A 146 14.40 4.16 4.92
C ALA A 146 13.52 3.09 4.25
N CYS A 147 12.38 2.82 4.87
CA CYS A 147 11.36 1.96 4.29
C CYS A 147 10.46 2.78 3.34
N GLY A 148 9.62 2.10 2.56
CA GLY A 148 8.68 2.76 1.66
C GLY A 148 7.61 1.84 1.09
N ALA A 149 7.08 2.20 -0.07
CA ALA A 149 6.06 1.44 -0.77
C ALA A 149 6.61 0.11 -1.32
N MET A 150 6.12 -1.01 -0.79
CA MET A 150 6.24 -2.34 -1.38
C MET A 150 4.83 -2.93 -1.57
N ARG A 151 4.63 -3.91 -2.45
CA ARG A 151 3.29 -4.43 -2.80
C ARG A 151 2.44 -4.72 -1.57
N GLY A 152 1.23 -4.17 -1.60
CA GLY A 152 0.27 -4.23 -0.50
C GLY A 152 0.47 -3.16 0.59
N HIS A 153 1.42 -2.22 0.46
CA HIS A 153 1.56 -1.05 1.36
C HIS A 153 1.43 -1.35 2.87
N GLY A 154 2.06 -2.42 3.35
CA GLY A 154 2.03 -2.80 4.76
C GLY A 154 0.79 -3.55 5.24
N VAL A 155 -0.14 -3.88 4.35
CA VAL A 155 -1.33 -4.73 4.61
C VAL A 155 -1.01 -6.23 4.71
N PRO A 156 -0.10 -6.84 3.92
CA PRO A 156 0.12 -8.28 3.96
C PRO A 156 0.57 -8.81 5.32
N GLN A 157 1.32 -8.02 6.09
CA GLN A 157 1.85 -8.40 7.39
C GLN A 157 0.75 -8.51 8.47
N PRO A 158 -0.10 -7.49 8.73
CA PRO A 158 -1.20 -7.60 9.68
C PRO A 158 -2.31 -8.53 9.18
N ARG A 159 -2.54 -8.63 7.86
CA ARG A 159 -3.47 -9.62 7.30
C ARG A 159 -2.99 -11.04 7.61
N PHE A 160 -1.71 -11.36 7.41
CA PHE A 160 -1.15 -12.66 7.79
C PHE A 160 -1.35 -12.94 9.28
N ALA A 161 -0.98 -12.01 10.16
CA ALA A 161 -1.17 -12.17 11.61
C ALA A 161 -2.65 -12.35 12.00
N PHE A 162 -3.57 -11.67 11.32
CA PHE A 162 -5.00 -11.81 11.54
C PHE A 162 -5.55 -13.17 11.09
N GLU A 163 -5.23 -13.61 9.87
CA GLU A 163 -5.71 -14.90 9.37
C GLU A 163 -5.16 -16.07 10.20
N SER A 164 -3.87 -16.06 10.53
CA SER A 164 -3.27 -17.11 11.38
C SER A 164 -3.86 -17.13 12.79
N LEU A 165 -4.20 -15.98 13.37
CA LEU A 165 -4.90 -15.94 14.66
C LEU A 165 -6.35 -16.43 14.55
N LEU A 166 -7.02 -16.17 13.43
CA LEU A 166 -8.36 -16.69 13.17
C LEU A 166 -8.37 -18.22 12.97
N ASP A 167 -7.32 -18.77 12.34
CA ASP A 167 -7.12 -20.22 12.21
C ASP A 167 -6.92 -20.90 13.57
N MET A 168 -6.03 -20.36 14.43
CA MET A 168 -5.83 -20.88 15.79
C MET A 168 -7.12 -20.82 16.63
N ILE A 169 -7.90 -19.75 16.47
CA ILE A 169 -9.21 -19.61 17.14
C ILE A 169 -10.24 -20.64 16.61
N ALA A 170 -10.18 -21.01 15.32
CA ALA A 170 -11.04 -22.05 14.77
C ALA A 170 -10.71 -23.41 15.38
N GLU A 171 -9.42 -23.74 15.47
CA GLU A 171 -8.90 -24.96 16.10
C GLU A 171 -9.29 -25.04 17.59
N ASP A 172 -9.07 -23.97 18.38
CA ASP A 172 -9.46 -23.87 19.79
C ASP A 172 -10.97 -24.06 20.03
N LEU A 173 -11.81 -23.69 19.06
CA LEU A 173 -13.27 -23.85 19.12
C LEU A 173 -13.78 -25.15 18.49
N GLY A 174 -12.92 -25.97 17.87
CA GLY A 174 -13.33 -27.15 17.10
C GLY A 174 -14.18 -26.81 15.87
N LEU A 175 -14.00 -25.62 15.29
CA LEU A 175 -14.70 -25.14 14.10
C LEU A 175 -13.84 -25.34 12.85
N ASP A 176 -14.50 -25.56 11.71
CA ASP A 176 -13.83 -25.52 10.42
C ASP A 176 -13.29 -24.10 10.12
N PRO A 177 -12.03 -23.95 9.65
CA PRO A 177 -11.44 -22.65 9.34
C PRO A 177 -12.12 -21.85 8.21
N VAL A 178 -12.86 -22.51 7.32
CA VAL A 178 -13.67 -21.84 6.29
C VAL A 178 -14.99 -21.37 6.90
N GLU A 179 -15.64 -22.19 7.72
CA GLU A 179 -16.91 -21.85 8.37
C GLU A 179 -16.80 -20.60 9.25
N ILE A 180 -15.74 -20.47 10.07
CA ILE A 180 -15.55 -19.25 10.88
C ILE A 180 -15.38 -17.99 10.01
N ARG A 181 -14.80 -18.12 8.81
CA ARG A 181 -14.62 -17.01 7.87
C ARG A 181 -15.93 -16.65 7.17
N LEU A 182 -16.69 -17.63 6.71
CA LEU A 182 -18.01 -17.43 6.09
C LEU A 182 -18.99 -16.78 7.07
N ARG A 183 -19.04 -17.27 8.31
CA ARG A 183 -19.91 -16.76 9.38
C ARG A 183 -19.64 -15.29 9.74
N ASN A 184 -18.41 -14.82 9.54
CA ASN A 184 -18.00 -13.44 9.79
C ASN A 184 -17.86 -12.59 8.53
N ALA A 185 -18.09 -13.13 7.33
CA ALA A 185 -17.90 -12.41 6.07
C ALA A 185 -18.76 -11.13 5.99
N MET A 186 -18.28 -10.14 5.23
CA MET A 186 -19.06 -8.94 4.93
C MET A 186 -20.26 -9.23 4.02
N THR A 187 -21.39 -8.62 4.37
CA THR A 187 -22.56 -8.48 3.49
C THR A 187 -22.57 -7.08 2.85
N PRO A 188 -23.33 -6.84 1.76
CA PRO A 188 -23.36 -5.55 1.06
C PRO A 188 -23.66 -4.33 1.96
N ASP A 189 -24.47 -4.52 3.00
CA ASP A 189 -24.88 -3.46 3.94
C ASP A 189 -24.02 -3.41 5.21
N THR A 190 -22.91 -4.17 5.27
CA THR A 190 -22.02 -4.18 6.43
C THR A 190 -21.24 -2.87 6.54
N GLN A 191 -21.61 -2.03 7.51
CA GLN A 191 -20.78 -0.91 7.93
C GLN A 191 -19.54 -1.43 8.65
N SER A 192 -18.35 -1.15 8.11
CA SER A 192 -17.08 -1.50 8.73
C SER A 192 -16.45 -0.27 9.38
N PRO A 193 -15.65 -0.43 10.45
CA PRO A 193 -14.87 0.67 11.05
C PRO A 193 -13.84 1.31 10.09
N ALA A 194 -13.57 0.70 8.93
CA ALA A 194 -12.72 1.24 7.87
C ALA A 194 -13.50 1.68 6.63
N THR A 195 -14.84 1.71 6.69
CA THR A 195 -15.68 2.17 5.58
C THR A 195 -15.51 3.67 5.43
N ILE A 196 -14.61 4.07 4.53
CA ILE A 196 -14.76 5.29 3.73
C ILE A 196 -16.19 5.22 3.18
N TRP A 197 -17.01 6.26 3.40
CA TRP A 197 -18.42 6.31 2.99
C TRP A 197 -18.60 5.89 1.52
N THR A 198 -18.83 4.61 1.29
CA THR A 198 -19.46 4.12 0.07
C THR A 198 -20.92 4.53 0.21
N SER A 199 -21.33 5.55 -0.56
CA SER A 199 -22.72 5.95 -0.67
C SER A 199 -23.60 4.70 -0.78
N PRO A 200 -24.76 4.65 -0.10
CA PRO A 200 -25.67 3.52 -0.27
C PRO A 200 -25.94 3.32 -1.77
N PRO A 201 -25.98 2.07 -2.26
CA PRO A 201 -26.23 1.80 -3.67
C PRO A 201 -27.48 2.57 -4.09
N ALA A 202 -27.34 3.41 -5.11
CA ALA A 202 -28.33 4.42 -5.43
C ALA A 202 -29.71 3.77 -5.55
N SER A 203 -30.62 4.13 -4.62
CA SER A 203 -31.96 3.56 -4.54
C SER A 203 -32.59 3.56 -5.93
N SER A 204 -32.98 2.39 -6.43
CA SER A 204 -33.59 2.22 -7.75
C SER A 204 -34.89 3.00 -7.83
N LYS A 205 -34.82 4.27 -8.23
CA LYS A 205 -36.00 5.06 -8.57
C LYS A 205 -36.72 4.31 -9.69
N PRO A 206 -38.03 4.01 -9.55
CA PRO A 206 -38.79 3.45 -10.65
C PRO A 206 -38.67 4.38 -11.85
N LEU A 207 -38.38 3.83 -13.03
CA LEU A 207 -38.46 4.57 -14.28
C LEU A 207 -39.91 5.02 -14.46
N SER A 208 -40.18 6.31 -14.19
CA SER A 208 -41.50 6.89 -14.42
C SER A 208 -41.82 6.78 -15.90
N SER A 209 -42.85 6.00 -16.23
CA SER A 209 -43.33 5.83 -17.60
C SER A 209 -43.74 7.19 -18.17
N ARG A 210 -42.89 7.79 -19.01
CA ARG A 210 -43.30 8.91 -19.85
C ARG A 210 -44.20 8.36 -20.94
N SER A 211 -45.50 8.62 -20.81
CA SER A 211 -46.48 8.38 -21.86
C SER A 211 -46.05 9.08 -23.15
N ALA A 212 -46.22 8.41 -24.29
CA ALA A 212 -46.07 9.03 -25.60
C ALA A 212 -47.00 10.25 -25.75
N ARG A 213 -46.50 11.26 -26.46
CA ARG A 213 -47.25 12.27 -27.19
C ARG A 213 -46.60 12.41 -28.56
#